data_AF-A0AAV7JLV6-F1
#
_entry.id   AF-A0AAV7JLV6-F1
#
_cell.length_a   1.000
_cell.length_b   1.000
_cell.length_c   1.000
_cell.angle_alpha   90.00
_cell.angle_beta   90.00
_cell.angle_gamma   90.00
#
_symmetry.space_group_name_H-M   'P 1'
#
loop_
_entity.id
_entity.type
_entity.pdbx_description
1 polymer ?
#
loop_
_entity_poly.entity_id
_entity_poly.type
_entity_poly.pdbx_seq_one_letter_code
_entity_poly.pdbx_strand_id
1 'polypeptide(L)'
;MPLRWKVLTDHLGYKLEPKNLADTRWSVHAQVISALKEGYDQLDEALQEIANDLQQKPSTRHEAENLSGTLSIWDTPLLKELWNQILHRINSVNKCLQDASLDLSATSYLLNSLVGYFKSLRERFTAILLDTNNISQKERKDPSRGSCRHQG
;
A
#
# COMPACT_ATOMS: atom_id res chain seq x y z
N MET A 1 22.69 -7.47 24.29
CA MET A 1 21.50 -8.35 24.33
C MET A 1 20.90 -8.30 25.72
N PRO A 2 19.64 -7.87 25.91
CA PRO A 2 19.04 -7.73 27.24
C PRO A 2 18.96 -9.07 27.96
N LEU A 3 19.27 -9.10 29.25
CA LEU A 3 19.30 -10.31 30.10
C LEU A 3 18.01 -11.15 30.00
N ARG A 4 16.87 -10.49 29.81
CA ARG A 4 15.54 -11.11 29.71
C ARG A 4 15.39 -12.02 28.49
N TRP A 5 16.00 -11.66 27.36
CA TRP A 5 15.93 -12.45 26.13
C TRP A 5 16.70 -13.76 26.26
N LYS A 6 17.82 -13.73 26.99
CA LYS A 6 18.68 -14.88 27.24
C LYS A 6 17.97 -15.95 28.09
N VAL A 7 17.26 -15.51 29.15
CA VAL A 7 16.43 -16.39 29.99
C VAL A 7 15.33 -17.06 29.17
N LEU A 8 14.68 -16.32 28.26
CA LEU A 8 13.61 -16.85 27.42
C LEU A 8 14.14 -17.92 26.44
N THR A 9 15.26 -17.65 25.78
CA THR A 9 15.87 -18.60 24.82
C THR A 9 16.43 -19.84 25.49
N ASP A 10 16.97 -19.73 26.70
CA ASP A 10 17.51 -20.87 27.46
C ASP A 10 16.41 -21.87 27.85
N HIS A 11 15.17 -21.41 28.05
CA HIS A 11 14.03 -22.26 28.39
C HIS A 11 13.27 -22.84 27.17
N LEU A 12 13.40 -22.24 25.98
CA LEU A 12 12.63 -22.60 24.78
C LEU A 12 13.29 -23.67 23.88
N GLY A 13 14.50 -24.12 24.23
CA GLY A 13 15.15 -25.32 23.70
C GLY A 13 15.02 -25.55 22.19
N TYR A 14 15.80 -24.84 21.38
CA TYR A 14 16.08 -25.03 19.93
C TYR A 14 14.93 -25.32 18.95
N LYS A 15 13.67 -25.44 19.39
CA LYS A 15 12.54 -25.94 18.58
C LYS A 15 11.44 -24.93 18.30
N LEU A 16 11.51 -23.74 18.90
CA LEU A 16 10.64 -22.64 18.52
C LEU A 16 11.49 -21.40 18.29
N GLU A 17 11.68 -21.08 17.01
CA GLU A 17 12.09 -19.73 16.60
C GLU A 17 10.97 -18.77 17.00
N PRO A 18 11.19 -17.84 17.95
CA PRO A 18 10.27 -16.76 18.17
C PRO A 18 10.41 -15.83 16.96
N LYS A 19 9.52 -16.00 15.97
CA LYS A 19 9.52 -15.19 14.74
C LYS A 19 9.55 -13.69 15.09
N ASN A 20 10.38 -12.98 14.34
CA ASN A 20 10.74 -11.58 14.54
C ASN A 20 9.52 -10.66 14.42
N LEU A 21 9.37 -9.71 15.36
CA LEU A 21 8.32 -8.69 15.40
C LEU A 21 8.24 -7.83 14.11
N ALA A 22 9.27 -7.86 13.26
CA ALA A 22 9.30 -7.17 11.97
C ALA A 22 8.33 -7.78 10.93
N ASP A 23 8.06 -9.08 11.02
CA ASP A 23 7.16 -9.76 10.07
C ASP A 23 5.70 -9.34 10.25
N THR A 24 5.28 -8.89 11.44
CA THR A 24 3.88 -8.56 11.68
C THR A 24 3.49 -7.19 11.13
N ARG A 25 4.35 -6.16 11.13
CA ARG A 25 3.90 -4.81 10.70
C ARG A 25 3.76 -4.65 9.19
N TRP A 26 4.79 -4.99 8.42
CA TRP A 26 4.72 -4.88 6.96
C TRP A 26 3.83 -5.95 6.33
N SER A 27 3.80 -7.17 6.90
CA SER A 27 2.91 -8.23 6.41
C SER A 27 1.44 -7.92 6.70
N VAL A 28 1.10 -7.38 7.88
CA VAL A 28 -0.28 -6.95 8.17
C VAL A 28 -0.70 -5.81 7.22
N HIS A 29 0.16 -4.83 6.98
CA HIS A 29 -0.16 -3.78 6.00
C HIS A 29 -0.38 -4.34 4.59
N ALA A 30 0.45 -5.29 4.13
CA ALA A 30 0.28 -5.94 2.83
C ALA A 30 -1.02 -6.78 2.76
N GLN A 31 -1.38 -7.45 3.86
CA GLN A 31 -2.63 -8.21 3.98
C GLN A 31 -3.85 -7.28 3.96
N VAL A 32 -3.81 -6.17 4.71
CA VAL A 32 -4.88 -5.17 4.72
C VAL A 32 -5.04 -4.54 3.34
N ILE A 33 -3.95 -4.19 2.65
CA ILE A 33 -3.99 -3.65 1.28
C ILE A 33 -4.57 -4.68 0.31
N SER A 34 -4.25 -5.97 0.45
CA SER A 34 -4.83 -7.03 -0.38
C SER A 34 -6.33 -7.20 -0.12
N ALA A 35 -6.75 -7.24 1.14
CA ALA A 35 -8.16 -7.32 1.52
C ALA A 35 -8.95 -6.09 1.04
N LEU A 36 -8.36 -4.89 1.14
CA LEU A 36 -8.96 -3.67 0.61
C LEU A 36 -9.10 -3.72 -0.92
N LYS A 37 -8.12 -4.28 -1.62
CA LYS A 37 -8.18 -4.45 -3.08
C LYS A 37 -9.28 -5.44 -3.51
N GLU A 38 -9.47 -6.52 -2.75
CA GLU A 38 -10.50 -7.53 -3.05
C GLU A 38 -11.90 -7.11 -2.62
N GLY A 39 -12.01 -6.34 -1.53
CA GLY A 39 -13.26 -5.84 -0.95
C GLY A 39 -13.58 -4.39 -1.31
N TYR A 40 -12.87 -3.80 -2.27
CA TYR A 40 -12.97 -2.37 -2.60
C TYR A 40 -14.39 -1.99 -3.01
N ASP A 41 -14.95 -2.75 -3.97
CA ASP A 41 -16.26 -2.47 -4.55
C ASP A 41 -17.37 -2.59 -3.48
N GLN A 42 -17.30 -3.63 -2.66
CA GLN A 42 -18.28 -3.87 -1.58
C GLN A 42 -18.19 -2.81 -0.48
N LEU A 43 -16.99 -2.30 -0.19
CA LEU A 43 -16.79 -1.22 0.77
C LEU A 43 -17.34 0.10 0.23
N ASP A 44 -17.09 0.42 -1.04
CA ASP A 44 -17.62 1.64 -1.66
C ASP A 44 -19.15 1.60 -1.76
N GLU A 45 -19.73 0.46 -2.17
CA GLU A 45 -21.18 0.25 -2.22
C GLU A 45 -21.83 0.44 -0.84
N ALA A 46 -21.26 -0.15 0.21
CA ALA A 46 -21.76 0.00 1.58
C ALA A 46 -21.68 1.46 2.07
N LEU A 47 -20.60 2.18 1.74
CA LEU A 47 -20.46 3.60 2.09
C LEU A 47 -21.46 4.47 1.33
N GLN A 48 -21.72 4.18 0.06
CA GLN A 48 -22.74 4.89 -0.72
C GLN A 48 -24.16 4.61 -0.21
N GLU A 49 -24.45 3.39 0.24
CA GLU A 49 -25.73 3.05 0.87
C GLU A 49 -25.94 3.88 2.15
N ILE A 50 -24.94 3.94 3.02
CA ILE A 50 -24.99 4.73 4.26
C ILE A 50 -25.11 6.23 3.96
N ALA A 51 -24.40 6.75 2.96
CA ALA A 51 -24.46 8.15 2.55
C ALA A 51 -25.86 8.58 2.09
N ASN A 52 -26.55 7.69 1.38
CA ASN A 52 -27.88 7.95 0.81
C ASN A 52 -29.05 7.59 1.74
N ASP A 53 -28.80 6.89 2.85
CA ASP A 53 -29.83 6.54 3.82
C ASP A 53 -30.30 7.75 4.63
N LEU A 54 -31.51 8.23 4.34
CA LEU A 54 -32.15 9.36 5.01
C LEU A 54 -32.50 9.07 6.48
N GLN A 55 -32.49 7.81 6.93
CA GLN A 55 -32.67 7.43 8.33
C GLN A 55 -31.38 7.62 9.15
N GLN A 56 -30.22 7.72 8.50
CA GLN A 56 -28.96 7.97 9.19
C GLN A 56 -28.81 9.45 9.58
N LYS A 57 -28.02 9.68 10.63
CA LYS A 57 -27.69 11.04 11.06
C LYS A 57 -26.96 11.77 9.94
N PRO A 58 -27.21 13.08 9.72
CA PRO A 58 -26.51 13.87 8.72
C PRO A 58 -24.98 13.81 8.83
N SER A 59 -24.45 13.76 10.05
CA SER A 59 -23.01 13.60 10.30
C SER A 59 -22.47 12.26 9.79
N THR A 60 -23.22 11.17 10.00
CA THR A 60 -22.84 9.82 9.58
C THR A 60 -22.88 9.68 8.07
N ARG A 61 -23.87 10.29 7.41
CA ARG A 61 -23.93 10.35 5.94
C ARG A 61 -22.75 11.11 5.35
N HIS A 62 -22.44 12.29 5.92
CA HIS A 62 -21.32 13.10 5.47
C HIS A 62 -19.98 12.40 5.70
N GLU A 63 -19.84 11.68 6.81
CA GLU A 63 -18.66 10.86 7.07
C GLU A 63 -18.53 9.72 6.05
N ALA A 64 -19.62 9.02 5.72
CA ALA A 64 -19.64 7.98 4.70
C ALA A 64 -19.30 8.53 3.30
N GLU A 65 -19.82 9.70 2.91
CA GLU A 65 -19.44 10.40 1.68
C GLU A 65 -17.95 10.75 1.64
N ASN A 66 -17.41 11.30 2.74
CA ASN A 66 -15.99 11.65 2.81
C ASN A 66 -15.08 10.41 2.76
N LEU A 67 -15.51 9.31 3.37
CA LEU A 67 -14.80 8.03 3.33
C LEU A 67 -14.82 7.44 1.92
N SER A 68 -15.97 7.40 1.24
CA SER A 68 -16.06 6.96 -0.17
C SER A 68 -15.23 7.85 -1.10
N GLY A 69 -15.30 9.17 -0.91
CA GLY A 69 -14.46 10.12 -1.65
C GLY A 69 -12.96 9.85 -1.43
N THR A 70 -12.55 9.60 -0.19
CA THR A 70 -11.16 9.21 0.11
C THR A 70 -10.80 7.88 -0.55
N LEU A 71 -11.69 6.89 -0.49
CA LEU A 71 -11.50 5.57 -1.09
C LEU A 71 -11.26 5.68 -2.61
N SER A 72 -12.03 6.54 -3.30
CA SER A 72 -11.86 6.83 -4.72
C SER A 72 -10.49 7.43 -5.08
N ILE A 73 -9.88 8.20 -4.17
CA ILE A 73 -8.52 8.73 -4.35
C ILE A 73 -7.51 7.58 -4.39
N TRP A 74 -7.71 6.54 -3.58
CA TRP A 74 -6.84 5.35 -3.57
C TRP A 74 -6.98 4.48 -4.81
N ASP A 75 -8.14 4.50 -5.46
CA ASP A 75 -8.37 3.80 -6.72
C ASP A 75 -7.80 4.53 -7.94
N THR A 76 -7.30 5.76 -7.76
CA THR A 76 -6.71 6.52 -8.87
C THR A 76 -5.51 5.78 -9.47
N PRO A 77 -5.41 5.69 -10.81
CA PRO A 77 -4.26 5.10 -11.49
C PRO A 77 -2.91 5.69 -11.03
N LEU A 78 -2.93 6.97 -10.70
CA LEU A 78 -1.79 7.70 -10.14
C LEU A 78 -1.33 7.14 -8.81
N LEU A 79 -2.24 6.97 -7.85
CA LEU A 79 -1.86 6.54 -6.51
C LEU A 79 -1.39 5.08 -6.53
N LYS A 80 -1.99 4.24 -7.37
CA LYS A 80 -1.53 2.86 -7.63
C LYS A 80 -0.10 2.82 -8.18
N GLU A 81 0.19 3.63 -9.20
CA GLU A 81 1.53 3.69 -9.81
C GLU A 81 2.59 4.20 -8.81
N LEU A 82 2.23 5.24 -8.04
CA LEU A 82 3.12 5.78 -7.00
C LEU A 82 3.43 4.74 -5.92
N TRP A 83 2.41 4.05 -5.41
CA TRP A 83 2.61 3.02 -4.38
C TRP A 83 3.41 1.84 -4.92
N ASN A 84 3.18 1.43 -6.16
CA ASN A 84 3.95 0.36 -6.79
C ASN A 84 5.45 0.71 -6.81
N GLN A 85 5.81 1.91 -7.24
CA GLN A 85 7.20 2.38 -7.26
C GLN A 85 7.84 2.43 -5.87
N ILE A 86 7.11 2.98 -4.89
CA ILE A 86 7.57 3.08 -3.49
C ILE A 86 7.80 1.69 -2.89
N LEU A 87 6.80 0.82 -2.96
CA LEU A 87 6.85 -0.52 -2.37
C LEU A 87 7.91 -1.38 -3.03
N HIS A 88 8.05 -1.30 -4.36
CA HIS A 88 9.08 -2.02 -5.09
C HIS A 88 10.48 -1.61 -4.62
N ARG A 89 10.75 -0.31 -4.50
CA ARG A 89 12.07 0.17 -4.04
C ARG A 89 12.37 -0.24 -2.59
N ILE A 90 11.40 -0.10 -1.68
CA ILE A 90 11.56 -0.52 -0.28
C ILE A 90 11.84 -2.02 -0.21
N ASN A 91 11.06 -2.83 -0.92
CA ASN A 91 11.21 -4.28 -0.91
C ASN A 91 12.59 -4.71 -1.44
N SER A 92 13.07 -4.09 -2.52
CA SER A 92 14.41 -4.37 -3.05
C SER A 92 15.51 -4.05 -2.03
N VAL A 93 15.43 -2.90 -1.34
CA VAL A 93 16.40 -2.57 -0.28
C VAL A 93 16.26 -3.51 0.90
N ASN A 94 15.04 -3.86 1.31
CA ASN A 94 14.79 -4.80 2.40
C ASN A 94 15.41 -6.18 2.11
N LYS A 95 15.26 -6.70 0.89
CA LYS A 95 15.92 -7.93 0.46
C LYS A 95 17.45 -7.84 0.55
N CYS A 96 18.03 -6.74 0.11
CA CYS A 96 19.48 -6.51 0.25
C CYS A 96 19.91 -6.47 1.72
N LEU A 97 19.12 -5.84 2.59
CA LEU A 97 19.41 -5.74 4.04
C LEU A 97 19.27 -7.08 4.79
N GLN A 98 18.52 -8.03 4.23
CA GLN A 98 18.38 -9.37 4.80
C GLN A 98 19.54 -10.31 4.40
N ASP A 99 20.44 -9.87 3.53
CA ASP A 99 21.63 -10.65 3.19
C ASP A 99 22.61 -10.65 4.37
N ALA A 100 22.89 -11.85 4.89
CA ALA A 100 23.79 -12.04 6.02
C ALA A 100 25.26 -11.66 5.74
N SER A 101 25.62 -11.51 4.45
CA SER A 101 26.96 -11.12 4.00
C SER A 101 27.14 -9.60 3.87
N LEU A 102 26.09 -8.81 4.12
CA LEU A 102 26.12 -7.37 3.90
C LEU A 102 26.94 -6.64 4.97
N ASP A 103 27.96 -5.90 4.55
CA ASP A 103 28.73 -5.02 5.43
C ASP A 103 27.94 -3.76 5.84
N LEU A 104 28.31 -3.18 6.98
CA LEU A 104 27.75 -1.94 7.52
C LEU A 104 27.94 -0.76 6.56
N SER A 105 29.05 -0.69 5.83
CA SER A 105 29.27 0.36 4.83
C SER A 105 28.28 0.25 3.66
N ALA A 106 28.03 -0.97 3.17
CA ALA A 106 27.04 -1.26 2.14
C ALA A 106 25.61 -0.99 2.61
N THR A 107 25.31 -1.31 3.87
CA THR A 107 24.04 -0.98 4.52
C THR A 107 23.78 0.52 4.55
N SER A 108 24.77 1.30 4.99
CA SER A 108 24.69 2.77 5.01
C SER A 108 24.47 3.35 3.61
N TYR A 109 25.17 2.80 2.61
CA TYR A 109 24.99 3.19 1.22
C TYR A 109 23.57 2.89 0.70
N LEU A 110 23.03 1.69 0.96
CA LEU A 110 21.69 1.29 0.52
C LEU A 110 20.60 2.19 1.11
N LEU A 111 20.71 2.52 2.40
CA LEU A 111 19.76 3.42 3.07
C LEU A 111 19.87 4.85 2.52
N ASN A 112 21.08 5.37 2.31
CA ASN A 112 21.27 6.68 1.69
C ASN A 112 20.74 6.72 0.25
N SER A 113 20.93 5.65 -0.52
CA SER A 113 20.37 5.48 -1.86
C SER A 113 18.84 5.47 -1.84
N LEU A 114 18.22 4.82 -0.84
CA LEU A 114 16.77 4.81 -0.66
C LEU A 114 16.24 6.22 -0.35
N VAL A 115 16.91 6.96 0.54
CA VAL A 115 16.56 8.36 0.85
C VAL A 115 16.68 9.25 -0.38
N GLY A 116 17.77 9.10 -1.15
CA GLY A 116 17.98 9.83 -2.40
C GLY A 116 16.89 9.53 -3.44
N TYR A 117 16.51 8.26 -3.57
CA TYR A 117 15.41 7.85 -4.43
C TYR A 117 14.09 8.54 -4.06
N PHE A 118 13.72 8.59 -2.78
CA PHE A 118 12.48 9.25 -2.37
C PHE A 118 12.50 10.76 -2.58
N LYS A 119 13.65 11.41 -2.43
CA LYS A 119 13.80 12.83 -2.79
C LYS A 119 13.54 13.05 -4.28
N SER A 120 14.18 12.26 -5.14
CA SER A 120 13.96 12.31 -6.59
C SER A 120 12.52 11.97 -6.98
N LEU A 121 11.88 11.01 -6.30
CA LEU A 121 10.49 10.65 -6.55
C LEU A 121 9.56 11.83 -6.23
N ARG A 122 9.81 12.56 -5.13
CA ARG A 122 9.07 13.77 -4.79
C ARG A 122 9.24 14.89 -5.81
N GLU A 123 10.45 15.09 -6.32
CA GLU A 123 10.73 16.11 -7.34
C GLU A 123 10.03 15.77 -8.67
N ARG A 124 10.01 14.49 -9.03
CA ARG A 124 9.34 13.99 -10.26
C ARG A 124 7.84 13.81 -10.11
N PHE A 125 7.28 14.02 -8.92
CA PHE A 125 5.86 13.81 -8.67
C PHE A 125 4.97 14.61 -9.63
N THR A 126 5.34 15.86 -9.92
CA THR A 126 4.62 16.72 -10.88
C THR A 126 4.65 16.18 -12.32
N ALA A 127 5.75 15.57 -12.75
CA ALA A 127 5.84 14.92 -14.05
C ALA A 127 4.97 13.65 -14.11
N ILE A 128 5.03 12.82 -13.05
CA ILE A 128 4.20 11.61 -12.93
C ILE A 128 2.70 11.96 -12.93
N LEU A 129 2.31 13.07 -12.29
CA LEU A 129 0.94 13.59 -12.33
C LEU A 129 0.47 13.90 -13.75
N LEU A 130 1.30 14.59 -14.53
CA LEU A 130 0.98 14.98 -15.91
C LEU A 130 0.87 13.74 -16.81
N ASP A 131 1.83 12.82 -16.71
CA ASP A 131 1.86 11.60 -17.52
C ASP A 131 0.64 10.70 -17.22
N THR A 132 0.29 10.54 -15.95
CA THR A 132 -0.84 9.69 -15.55
C THR A 132 -2.19 10.30 -15.95
N ASN A 133 -2.33 11.63 -15.88
CA ASN A 133 -3.51 12.32 -16.38
C ASN A 133 -3.64 12.17 -17.90
N ASN A 134 -2.54 12.27 -18.65
CA ASN A 134 -2.54 12.07 -20.10
C ASN A 134 -2.93 10.64 -20.49
N ILE A 135 -2.46 9.63 -19.75
CA ILE A 135 -2.84 8.22 -19.94
C ILE A 135 -4.33 8.01 -19.61
N SER A 136 -4.81 8.54 -18.49
CA SER A 136 -6.22 8.42 -18.08
C SER A 136 -7.18 9.10 -19.08
N GLN A 137 -6.76 10.21 -19.68
CA GLN A 137 -7.52 10.90 -20.74
C GLN A 137 -7.47 10.17 -22.09
N LYS A 138 -6.40 9.40 -22.34
CA LYS A 138 -6.26 8.55 -23.53
C LYS A 138 -7.15 7.32 -23.43
N GLU A 139 -7.21 6.66 -22.27
CA GLU A 139 -8.07 5.50 -22.02
C GLU A 139 -9.57 5.83 -22.08
N ARG A 140 -9.98 7.06 -21.73
CA ARG A 140 -11.37 7.52 -21.90
C ARG A 140 -11.76 7.78 -23.37
N LYS A 141 -10.79 7.92 -24.28
CA LYS A 141 -11.02 8.20 -25.71
C LYS A 141 -10.99 6.95 -26.59
N ASP A 142 -10.63 5.78 -26.06
CA ASP A 142 -10.71 4.50 -26.78
C ASP A 142 -12.03 3.76 -26.42
N PRO A 143 -13.06 3.76 -27.30
CA PRO A 143 -14.37 3.15 -26.99
C PRO A 143 -14.36 1.62 -27.08
N SER A 144 -13.25 0.99 -27.47
CA SER A 144 -13.23 -0.41 -27.91
C SER A 144 -13.17 -1.47 -26.80
N ARG A 145 -13.41 -1.10 -25.52
CA ARG A 145 -13.62 -2.07 -24.42
C ARG A 145 -14.97 -1.96 -23.74
N GLY A 146 -15.91 -1.20 -24.31
CA GLY A 146 -17.32 -1.22 -23.94
C GLY A 146 -18.12 -2.18 -24.81
N SER A 147 -17.88 -3.49 -24.73
CA SER A 147 -18.86 -4.48 -25.18
C SER A 147 -18.55 -5.86 -24.61
N CYS A 148 -19.22 -6.17 -23.50
CA CYS A 148 -19.83 -7.46 -23.19
C CYS A 148 -20.16 -7.50 -21.70
N ARG A 149 -21.27 -6.88 -21.32
CA ARG A 149 -22.12 -7.30 -20.21
C ARG A 149 -23.45 -6.57 -20.32
N HIS A 150 -24.34 -7.16 -21.09
CA HIS A 150 -25.75 -7.38 -20.76
C HIS A 150 -26.36 -8.21 -21.89
N GLN A 151 -26.71 -9.46 -21.57
CA GLN A 151 -28.03 -10.08 -21.79
C GLN A 151 -27.88 -11.61 -21.77
N GLY A 152 -28.72 -12.22 -20.94
CA GLY A 152 -28.76 -13.63 -20.59
C GLY A 152 -29.37 -13.76 -19.20
#